data_AF-A0A1H9WNZ9-F1
#
_entry.id   AF-A0A1H9WNZ9-F1
#
_cell.length_a   1.000
_cell.length_b   1.000
_cell.length_c   1.000
_cell.angle_alpha   90.00
_cell.angle_beta   90.00
_cell.angle_gamma   90.00
#
_symmetry.space_group_name_H-M   'P 1'
#
loop_
_entity.id
_entity.type
_entity.pdbx_description
1 polymer ?
#
loop_
_entity_poly.entity_id
_entity_poly.type
_entity_poly.pdbx_seq_one_letter_code
_entity_poly.pdbx_strand_id
1 'polypeptide(L)' 'MEFIYFLAAPFFSILWFLNLVQLLEKLKQGKDIHNQKILGCVWSVGLTFSLIFAITVFM' A
#
# COMPACT_ATOMS: atom_id res chain seq x y z
N MET A 1 -22.58 1.31 -0.88
CA MET A 1 -21.71 1.33 0.32
C MET A 1 -20.68 0.21 0.27
N GLU A 2 -21.06 -1.02 -0.05
CA GLU A 2 -20.11 -2.17 -0.07
C GLU A 2 -19.01 -2.09 -1.14
N PHE A 3 -19.29 -1.49 -2.31
CA PHE A 3 -18.31 -1.32 -3.38
C PHE A 3 -17.09 -0.47 -3.00
N ILE A 4 -17.20 0.43 -2.01
CA ILE A 4 -16.08 1.25 -1.54
C ILE A 4 -14.98 0.37 -0.92
N TYR A 5 -15.37 -0.71 -0.24
CA TYR A 5 -14.41 -1.64 0.36
C TYR A 5 -13.67 -2.46 -0.69
N PHE A 6 -14.32 -2.76 -1.81
CA PHE A 6 -13.69 -3.41 -2.96
C PHE A 6 -12.66 -2.52 -3.65
N LEU A 7 -12.82 -1.19 -3.59
CA LEU A 7 -11.89 -0.23 -4.18
C LEU A 7 -10.70 0.09 -3.27
N ALA A 8 -10.83 -0.09 -1.96
CA ALA A 8 -9.78 0.19 -1.00
C ALA A 8 -8.54 -0.70 -1.20
N ALA A 9 -8.72 -2.02 -1.39
CA ALA A 9 -7.59 -2.94 -1.59
C ALA A 9 -6.80 -2.68 -2.88
N PRO A 10 -7.44 -2.50 -4.05
CA PRO A 10 -6.76 -2.05 -5.26
C PRO A 10 -6.03 -0.73 -5.07
N PHE A 11 -6.67 0.24 -4.39
CA PHE A 11 -6.07 1.55 -4.14
C PHE A 11 -4.79 1.46 -3.30
N PHE A 12 -4.82 0.76 -2.16
CA PHE A 12 -3.63 0.57 -1.34
C PHE A 12 -2.57 -0.27 -2.03
N SER A 13 -2.96 -1.23 -2.89
CA SER A 13 -2.02 -2.01 -3.69
C SER A 13 -1.24 -1.13 -4.68
N ILE A 14 -1.93 -0.22 -5.37
CA ILE A 14 -1.30 0.76 -6.27
C ILE A 14 -0.34 1.66 -5.49
N LEU A 15 -0.77 2.23 -4.36
CA LEU A 15 0.08 3.10 -3.53
C LEU A 15 1.31 2.37 -3.01
N TRP A 16 1.14 1.12 -2.58
CA TRP A 16 2.24 0.27 -2.11
C TRP A 16 3.27 0.03 -3.23
N PHE A 17 2.79 -0.32 -4.43
CA PHE A 17 3.66 -0.57 -5.58
C PHE A 17 4.39 0.70 -6.05
N LEU A 18 3.72 1.84 -6.09
CA LEU A 18 4.35 3.12 -6.42
C LEU A 18 5.44 3.48 -5.41
N ASN A 19 5.21 3.26 -4.11
CA ASN A 19 6.22 3.46 -3.09
C ASN A 19 7.42 2.52 -3.26
N LEU A 20 7.18 1.25 -3.66
CA LEU A 20 8.25 0.30 -3.95
C LEU A 20 9.11 0.76 -5.14
N VAL A 21 8.50 1.21 -6.24
CA VAL A 21 9.23 1.75 -7.40
C VAL A 21 10.10 2.94 -6.98
N GLN A 22 9.52 3.90 -6.25
CA GLN A 22 10.28 5.05 -5.75
C GLN A 22 11.42 4.67 -4.79
N LEU A 23 11.19 3.67 -3.93
CA LEU A 23 12.23 3.13 -3.05
C LEU A 23 13.41 2.60 -3.88
N LEU A 24 13.13 1.80 -4.92
CA LEU A 24 14.17 1.23 -5.78
C LEU A 24 14.92 2.32 -6.56
N GLU A 25 14.23 3.33 -7.09
CA GLU A 25 14.86 4.46 -7.78
C GLU A 25 15.78 5.25 -6.84
N LYS A 26 15.32 5.53 -5.61
CA LYS A 26 16.13 6.23 -4.61
C LYS A 26 17.34 5.41 -4.15
N LEU A 27 17.17 4.11 -3.94
CA LEU A 27 18.27 3.20 -3.62
C LEU A 27 19.33 3.22 -4.73
N LYS A 28 18.90 3.12 -6.00
CA LYS A 28 19.79 3.20 -7.15
C LYS A 28 20.55 4.53 -7.22
N GLN A 29 19.91 5.62 -6.80
CA GLN A 29 20.51 6.97 -6.77
C GLN A 29 21.33 7.26 -5.50
N GLY A 30 21.42 6.33 -4.56
CA GLY A 30 22.09 6.55 -3.26
C GLY A 30 21.41 7.62 -2.39
N LYS A 31 20.11 7.87 -2.60
CA LYS A 31 19.32 8.86 -1.86
C LYS A 31 18.74 8.26 -0.58
N ASP A 32 18.42 9.13 0.37
CA ASP A 32 17.73 8.72 1.59
C ASP A 32 16.34 8.12 1.30
N ILE A 33 16.07 7.00 1.97
CA ILE A 33 14.88 6.16 1.83
C ILE A 33 13.98 6.17 3.08
N HIS A 34 14.29 6.98 4.10
CA HIS A 34 13.55 6.99 5.36
C HIS A 34 12.03 7.11 5.16
N ASN A 35 11.60 8.06 4.31
CA ASN A 35 10.19 8.30 4.03
C ASN A 35 9.53 7.11 3.31
N GLN A 36 10.23 6.46 2.37
CA GLN A 36 9.72 5.31 1.63
C GLN A 36 9.55 4.10 2.53
N LYS A 37 10.39 3.95 3.56
CA LYS A 37 10.22 2.91 4.59
C LYS A 37 8.96 3.17 5.41
N ILE A 38 8.75 4.40 5.88
CA ILE A 38 7.56 4.76 6.66
C ILE A 38 6.29 4.59 5.81
N LEU A 39 6.26 5.16 4.61
CA LEU A 39 5.14 5.03 3.68
C LEU A 39 4.88 3.58 3.29
N GLY A 40 5.94 2.80 3.07
CA GLY A 40 5.84 1.36 2.82
C GLY A 40 5.11 0.62 3.94
N CYS A 41 5.42 0.93 5.21
CA CYS A 41 4.67 0.41 6.35
C CYS A 41 3.20 0.86 6.33
N VAL A 42 2.94 2.16 6.12
CA VAL A 42 1.56 2.71 6.09
C VAL A 42 0.71 2.03 5.02
N TRP A 43 1.24 1.90 3.80
CA TRP A 43 0.53 1.23 2.70
C TRP A 43 0.38 -0.27 2.92
N SER A 44 1.35 -0.93 3.56
CA SER A 44 1.23 -2.35 3.90
C SER A 44 0.10 -2.56 4.91
N VAL A 45 0.04 -1.75 5.98
CA VAL A 45 -1.04 -1.82 6.97
C VAL A 45 -2.38 -1.52 6.31
N GLY A 46 -2.47 -0.43 5.53
CA GLY A 46 -3.69 -0.08 4.80
C GLY A 46 -4.19 -1.19 3.88
N LEU A 47 -3.27 -1.81 3.13
CA LEU A 47 -3.59 -2.96 2.27
C LEU A 47 -4.07 -4.16 3.08
N THR A 48 -3.36 -4.55 4.14
CA THR A 48 -3.77 -5.68 5.00
C THR A 48 -5.14 -5.45 5.62
N PHE A 49 -5.41 -4.27 6.17
CA PHE A 49 -6.72 -3.96 6.74
C PHE A 49 -7.82 -3.98 5.68
N SER A 50 -7.56 -3.42 4.48
CA SER A 50 -8.53 -3.45 3.39
C SER A 50 -8.86 -4.88 2.94
N LEU A 51 -7.88 -5.77 2.90
CA LEU A 51 -8.08 -7.18 2.55
C LEU A 51 -8.85 -7.93 3.62
N ILE A 52 -8.48 -7.77 4.89
CA ILE A 52 -9.20 -8.40 6.01
C ILE A 52 -10.66 -7.95 5.99
N PHE A 53 -10.91 -6.65 5.86
CA PHE A 53 -12.27 -6.11 5.84
C PHE A 53 -13.08 -6.60 4.63
N ALA A 54 -12.47 -6.63 3.44
CA ALA A 54 -13.13 -7.20 2.26
C ALA A 54 -13.50 -8.68 2.48
N ILE A 55 -12.57 -9.48 3.00
CA ILE A 55 -12.86 -10.89 3.30
C ILE A 55 -14.00 -11.01 4.32
N THR A 56 -13.98 -10.26 5.42
CA THR A 56 -15.01 -10.32 6.47
C THR A 56 -16.40 -9.86 6.00
N VAL A 57 -16.48 -8.94 5.05
CA VAL A 57 -17.78 -8.47 4.52
C VAL A 57 -18.36 -9.43 3.50
N PHE A 58 -17.52 -10.11 2.71
CA PHE A 58 -17.97 -10.95 1.59
C PHE A 58 -17.94 -12.47 1.86
N MET A 59 -17.36 -12.93 2.98
CA MET A 59 -17.50 -14.30 3.50
C MET A 59 -18.54 -14.39 4.61
#